data_AF-A0A5B7AEQ8-F1
#
_entry.id   AF-A0A5B7AEQ8-F1
#
_cell.length_a   1.000
_cell.length_b   1.000
_cell.length_c   1.000
_cell.angle_alpha   90.00
_cell.angle_beta   90.00
_cell.angle_gamma   90.00
#
_symmetry.space_group_name_H-M   'P 1'
#
loop_
_entity.id
_entity.type
_entity.pdbx_description
1 polymer ?
#
loop_
_entity_poly.entity_id
_entity_poly.type
_entity_poly.pdbx_seq_one_letter_code
_entity_poly.pdbx_strand_id
1 'polypeptide(L)'
;LFAFLFLPMDESSPHEPLLLSKGDSLVDVKKTHLLVSSTKWILKVTMWVIFIAWATFIFLYPSEFMSNLSQKLIQATTGTVFGITGSIFLLFSGPILIIAFLSIAYLIISGEEELQEKKSPKYPCFQLWTFPVIVDGPFGVVSAAELIGILFFSVYIIWAVSAYAVQNLSILSKLQLTFKEESYLM
;
A
#
# COMPACT_ATOMS: atom_id res chain seq x y z
N LEU A 1 -50.60 48.42 -60.45
CA LEU A 1 -49.46 48.58 -61.38
C LEU A 1 -48.20 48.57 -60.51
N PHE A 2 -47.49 47.48 -60.21
CA PHE A 2 -47.42 46.10 -60.69
C PHE A 2 -46.88 45.29 -59.47
N ALA A 3 -47.63 44.34 -58.89
CA ALA A 3 -47.45 42.88 -58.98
C ALA A 3 -46.03 42.39 -58.62
N PHE A 4 -45.82 41.72 -57.48
CA PHE A 4 -45.93 40.26 -57.29
C PHE A 4 -45.10 39.43 -58.28
N LEU A 5 -43.93 38.96 -57.83
CA LEU A 5 -43.14 37.80 -58.28
C LEU A 5 -42.14 37.54 -57.12
N PHE A 6 -41.85 36.36 -56.60
CA PHE A 6 -42.29 34.98 -56.76
C PHE A 6 -41.53 34.24 -55.63
N LEU A 7 -42.19 33.43 -54.80
CA LEU A 7 -41.53 32.54 -53.83
C LEU A 7 -41.43 31.14 -54.47
N PRO A 8 -40.30 30.44 -54.31
CA PRO A 8 -40.34 29.12 -53.65
C PRO A 8 -39.11 28.95 -52.72
N MET A 9 -39.27 28.61 -51.45
CA MET A 9 -39.21 27.23 -50.92
C MET A 9 -38.27 26.31 -51.70
N ASP A 10 -37.05 26.15 -51.19
CA ASP A 10 -36.25 24.93 -51.36
C ASP A 10 -35.69 24.54 -49.99
N GLU A 11 -36.23 23.45 -49.47
CA GLU A 11 -35.66 22.64 -48.41
C GLU A 11 -34.40 21.96 -48.93
N SER A 12 -33.22 22.30 -48.39
CA SER A 12 -32.18 21.28 -48.25
C SER A 12 -31.17 21.66 -47.17
N SER A 13 -31.37 21.09 -45.98
CA SER A 13 -30.21 20.65 -45.21
C SER A 13 -29.42 19.66 -46.07
N PRO A 14 -28.09 19.64 -45.96
CA PRO A 14 -27.55 18.49 -45.26
C PRO A 14 -26.84 18.94 -43.98
N HIS A 15 -27.39 18.44 -42.88
CA HIS A 15 -26.60 18.16 -41.70
C HIS A 15 -25.40 17.28 -42.03
N GLU A 16 -24.31 17.57 -41.31
CA GLU A 16 -23.19 16.70 -40.92
C GLU A 16 -21.94 16.54 -41.81
N PRO A 17 -20.74 16.29 -41.21
CA PRO A 17 -20.53 15.85 -39.83
C PRO A 17 -19.50 16.68 -39.04
N LEU A 18 -19.94 17.28 -37.93
CA LEU A 18 -19.06 17.60 -36.79
C LEU A 18 -18.71 16.35 -35.95
N LEU A 19 -19.05 15.14 -36.44
CA LEU A 19 -18.78 13.86 -35.78
C LEU A 19 -17.37 13.30 -36.00
N LEU A 20 -16.61 13.77 -36.99
CA LEU A 20 -15.33 13.14 -37.33
C LEU A 20 -14.21 13.40 -36.31
N SER A 21 -14.25 14.52 -35.57
CA SER A 21 -13.22 14.85 -34.56
C SER A 21 -13.63 14.48 -33.12
N LYS A 22 -14.93 14.30 -32.89
CA LYS A 22 -15.44 13.92 -31.56
C LYS A 22 -15.13 12.46 -31.23
N GLY A 23 -15.04 11.58 -32.22
CA GLY A 23 -14.64 10.19 -32.03
C GLY A 23 -13.21 10.04 -31.49
N ASP A 24 -12.24 10.70 -32.13
CA ASP A 24 -10.83 10.62 -31.71
C ASP A 24 -10.57 11.30 -30.37
N SER A 25 -11.13 12.49 -30.14
CA SER A 25 -10.99 13.20 -28.86
C SER A 25 -11.68 12.47 -27.69
N LEU A 26 -12.83 11.85 -27.91
CA LEU A 26 -13.55 11.11 -26.86
C LEU A 26 -12.90 9.75 -26.60
N VAL A 27 -12.35 9.09 -27.63
CA VAL A 27 -11.52 7.88 -27.47
C VAL A 27 -10.22 8.20 -26.75
N ASP A 28 -9.57 9.31 -27.05
CA ASP A 28 -8.31 9.71 -26.42
C ASP A 28 -8.50 10.14 -24.96
N VAL A 29 -9.56 10.91 -24.66
CA VAL A 29 -9.95 11.27 -23.29
C VAL A 29 -10.34 10.03 -22.48
N LYS A 30 -11.11 9.10 -23.07
CA LYS A 30 -11.50 7.85 -22.40
C LYS A 30 -10.29 6.94 -22.14
N LYS A 31 -9.35 6.84 -23.08
CA LYS A 31 -8.10 6.08 -22.91
C LYS A 31 -7.25 6.69 -21.81
N THR A 32 -7.09 8.01 -21.80
CA THR A 32 -6.31 8.73 -20.80
C THR A 32 -6.90 8.51 -19.40
N HIS A 33 -8.21 8.68 -19.24
CA HIS A 33 -8.90 8.42 -17.97
C HIS A 33 -8.76 6.96 -17.50
N LEU A 34 -8.87 5.98 -18.40
CA LEU A 34 -8.67 4.57 -18.07
C LEU A 34 -7.22 4.25 -17.67
N LEU A 35 -6.22 4.88 -18.32
CA LEU A 35 -4.81 4.70 -17.98
C LEU A 35 -4.47 5.32 -16.63
N VAL A 36 -5.00 6.51 -16.32
CA VAL A 36 -4.77 7.13 -15.01
C VAL A 36 -5.47 6.32 -13.91
N SER A 37 -6.72 5.89 -14.12
CA SER A 37 -7.43 4.99 -13.20
C SER A 37 -6.69 3.65 -12.98
N SER A 38 -6.12 3.08 -14.04
CA SER A 38 -5.35 1.82 -13.96
C SER A 38 -4.05 2.03 -13.20
N THR A 39 -3.32 3.11 -13.50
CA THR A 39 -2.08 3.49 -12.82
C THR A 39 -2.31 3.67 -11.32
N LYS A 40 -3.40 4.35 -10.94
CA LYS A 40 -3.80 4.50 -9.53
C LYS A 40 -4.05 3.17 -8.83
N TRP A 41 -4.78 2.27 -9.49
CA TRP A 41 -5.07 0.95 -8.94
C TRP A 41 -3.80 0.13 -8.76
N ILE A 42 -2.92 0.11 -9.77
CA ILE A 42 -1.62 -0.56 -9.74
C ILE A 42 -0.77 -0.01 -8.59
N LEU A 43 -0.72 1.30 -8.40
CA LEU A 43 0.07 1.94 -7.35
C LEU A 43 -0.44 1.55 -5.96
N LYS A 44 -1.77 1.53 -5.78
CA LYS A 44 -2.40 1.06 -4.54
C LYS A 44 -2.10 -0.42 -4.28
N VAL A 45 -2.26 -1.28 -5.27
CA VAL A 45 -1.92 -2.71 -5.16
C VAL A 45 -0.44 -2.90 -4.82
N THR A 46 0.44 -2.13 -5.47
CA THR A 46 1.89 -2.19 -5.23
C THR A 46 2.24 -1.83 -3.78
N MET A 47 1.65 -0.76 -3.23
CA MET A 47 1.83 -0.41 -1.81
C MET A 47 1.40 -1.54 -0.88
N TRP A 48 0.22 -2.12 -1.15
CA TRP A 48 -0.30 -3.25 -0.36
C TRP A 48 0.61 -4.47 -0.42
N VAL A 49 1.12 -4.81 -1.61
CA VAL A 49 2.06 -5.93 -1.79
C VAL A 49 3.35 -5.69 -1.01
N ILE A 50 3.95 -4.49 -1.11
CA ILE A 50 5.17 -4.13 -0.37
C ILE A 50 4.92 -4.22 1.15
N PHE A 51 3.78 -3.69 1.61
CA PHE A 51 3.42 -3.70 3.03
C PHE A 51 3.21 -5.12 3.57
N ILE A 52 2.44 -5.97 2.87
CA ILE A 52 2.20 -7.35 3.27
C ILE A 52 3.50 -8.16 3.25
N ALA A 53 4.32 -8.01 2.21
CA ALA A 53 5.61 -8.69 2.12
C ALA A 53 6.53 -8.29 3.28
N TRP A 54 6.60 -7.00 3.58
CA TRP A 54 7.39 -6.47 4.70
C TRP A 54 6.86 -6.91 6.08
N ALA A 55 5.55 -6.86 6.29
CA ALA A 55 4.93 -7.33 7.53
C ALA A 55 5.18 -8.84 7.72
N THR A 56 5.01 -9.63 6.66
CA THR A 56 5.32 -11.06 6.67
C THR A 56 6.79 -11.31 6.98
N PHE A 57 7.69 -10.51 6.42
CA PHE A 57 9.12 -10.56 6.73
C PHE A 57 9.39 -10.32 8.22
N ILE A 58 8.73 -9.34 8.86
CA ILE A 58 8.85 -9.11 10.30
C ILE A 58 8.31 -10.29 11.12
N PHE A 59 7.14 -10.82 10.76
CA PHE A 59 6.56 -12.00 11.44
C PHE A 59 7.42 -13.25 11.32
N LEU A 60 8.10 -13.41 10.19
CA LEU A 60 9.00 -14.52 9.93
C LEU A 60 10.44 -14.23 10.37
N TYR A 61 10.80 -13.01 10.74
CA TYR A 61 12.13 -12.67 11.23
C TYR A 61 12.63 -13.56 12.37
N PRO A 62 11.80 -13.88 13.41
CA PRO A 62 12.23 -14.81 14.45
C PRO A 62 12.44 -16.24 13.92
N SER A 63 11.96 -16.59 12.72
CA SER A 63 12.12 -17.93 12.12
C SER A 63 13.50 -18.11 11.47
N GLU A 64 14.06 -19.33 11.59
CA GLU A 64 15.34 -19.73 10.99
C GLU A 64 15.40 -19.55 9.46
N PHE A 65 14.24 -19.52 8.80
CA PHE A 65 14.15 -19.35 7.35
C PHE A 65 14.54 -17.94 6.90
N MET A 66 14.11 -16.90 7.64
CA MET A 66 14.39 -15.50 7.27
C MET A 66 15.65 -14.95 7.93
N SER A 67 16.14 -15.57 9.01
CA SER A 67 17.39 -15.15 9.65
C SER A 67 18.57 -15.19 8.68
N ASN A 68 18.71 -16.27 7.90
CA ASN A 68 19.74 -16.43 6.87
C ASN A 68 19.66 -15.39 5.74
N LEU A 69 18.45 -15.11 5.27
CA LEU A 69 18.21 -14.11 4.22
C LEU A 69 18.51 -12.69 4.74
N SER A 70 18.09 -12.38 5.98
CA SER A 70 18.36 -11.09 6.61
C SER A 70 19.85 -10.87 6.81
N GLN A 71 20.60 -11.88 7.24
CA GLN A 71 22.06 -11.77 7.41
C GLN A 71 22.77 -11.56 6.08
N LYS A 72 22.39 -12.28 5.02
CA LYS A 72 22.94 -12.06 3.68
C LYS A 72 22.66 -10.65 3.18
N LEU A 73 21.45 -10.15 3.42
CA LEU A 73 21.04 -8.82 2.98
C LEU A 73 21.76 -7.72 3.77
N ILE A 74 21.93 -7.90 5.08
CA ILE A 74 22.74 -7.01 5.93
C ILE A 74 24.19 -7.04 5.48
N GLN A 75 24.77 -8.21 5.20
CA GLN A 75 26.16 -8.32 4.76
C GLN A 75 26.38 -7.65 3.39
N ALA A 76 25.44 -7.82 2.46
CA ALA A 76 25.49 -7.16 1.14
C ALA A 76 25.40 -5.63 1.26
N THR A 77 24.66 -5.11 2.24
CA THR A 77 24.50 -3.67 2.47
C THR A 77 25.53 -3.09 3.44
N THR A 78 26.23 -3.92 4.23
CA THR A 78 27.27 -3.49 5.18
C THR A 78 28.50 -2.90 4.47
N GLY A 79 28.79 -3.33 3.24
CA GLY A 79 29.84 -2.75 2.40
C GLY A 79 29.52 -1.33 1.89
N THR A 80 28.32 -0.81 2.15
CA THR A 80 27.93 0.56 1.79
C THR A 80 28.26 1.54 2.92
N VAL A 81 28.11 2.84 2.65
CA VAL A 81 28.38 3.94 3.60
C VAL A 81 27.56 3.89 4.90
N PHE A 82 26.55 3.02 4.98
CA PHE A 82 25.62 2.92 6.11
C PHE A 82 26.10 1.99 7.25
N GLY A 83 27.07 1.11 6.99
CA GLY A 83 27.54 0.13 7.97
C GLY A 83 26.43 -0.80 8.49
N ILE A 84 26.72 -1.58 9.54
CA ILE A 84 25.79 -2.60 10.06
C ILE A 84 24.50 -1.96 10.62
N THR A 85 24.65 -0.90 11.42
CA THR A 85 23.51 -0.21 12.05
C THR A 85 22.59 0.42 11.00
N GLY A 86 23.16 1.08 9.99
CA GLY A 86 22.37 1.69 8.92
C GLY A 86 21.72 0.64 8.02
N SER A 87 22.37 -0.51 7.78
CA SER A 87 21.76 -1.64 7.07
C SER A 87 20.54 -2.20 7.80
N ILE A 88 20.62 -2.36 9.12
CA ILE A 88 19.46 -2.79 9.94
C ILE A 88 18.34 -1.75 9.84
N PHE A 89 18.66 -0.46 10.00
CA PHE A 89 17.69 0.61 9.86
C PHE A 89 17.01 0.61 8.49
N LEU A 90 17.77 0.42 7.41
CA LEU A 90 17.27 0.40 6.05
C LEU A 90 16.47 -0.88 5.74
N LEU A 91 16.82 -2.01 6.34
CA LEU A 91 16.07 -3.26 6.22
C LEU A 91 14.66 -3.13 6.82
N PHE A 92 14.55 -2.51 7.99
CA PHE A 92 13.25 -2.35 8.66
C PHE A 92 12.48 -1.11 8.17
N SER A 93 13.15 0.00 7.91
CA SER A 93 12.50 1.27 7.55
C SER A 93 12.43 1.52 6.04
N GLY A 94 13.28 0.88 5.23
CA GLY A 94 13.35 1.06 3.78
C GLY A 94 12.01 0.80 3.08
N PRO A 95 11.31 -0.31 3.38
CA PRO A 95 9.98 -0.57 2.79
C PRO A 95 8.94 0.50 3.15
N ILE A 96 9.00 1.05 4.37
CA ILE A 96 8.13 2.15 4.80
C ILE A 96 8.45 3.42 3.99
N LEU A 97 9.73 3.74 3.79
CA LEU A 97 10.16 4.88 2.97
C LEU A 97 9.72 4.72 1.52
N ILE A 98 9.86 3.54 0.93
CA ILE A 98 9.40 3.24 -0.43
C ILE A 98 7.90 3.51 -0.54
N ILE A 99 7.09 3.00 0.41
CA ILE A 99 5.65 3.24 0.44
C ILE A 99 5.36 4.74 0.55
N ALA A 100 6.07 5.48 1.41
CA ALA A 100 5.88 6.93 1.57
C ALA A 100 6.13 7.70 0.26
N PHE A 101 7.23 7.42 -0.43
CA PHE A 101 7.50 8.02 -1.75
C PHE A 101 6.43 7.64 -2.77
N LEU A 102 6.02 6.37 -2.78
CA LEU A 102 4.96 5.89 -3.66
C LEU A 102 3.62 6.58 -3.36
N SER A 103 3.35 6.90 -2.09
CA SER A 103 2.14 7.59 -1.64
C SER A 103 2.13 9.04 -2.09
N ILE A 104 3.28 9.71 -2.08
CA ILE A 104 3.42 11.06 -2.65
C ILE A 104 3.13 11.02 -4.16
N ALA A 105 3.71 10.06 -4.89
CA ALA A 105 3.44 9.88 -6.31
C ALA A 105 1.94 9.60 -6.58
N TYR A 106 1.31 8.76 -5.76
CA TYR A 106 -0.12 8.47 -5.84
C TYR A 106 -0.98 9.71 -5.61
N LEU A 107 -0.60 10.57 -4.66
CA LEU A 107 -1.31 11.80 -4.36
C LEU A 107 -1.23 12.80 -5.51
N ILE A 108 -0.06 12.93 -6.15
CA ILE A 108 0.13 13.82 -7.31
C ILE A 108 -0.76 13.37 -8.47
N ILE A 109 -0.77 12.07 -8.79
CA ILE A 109 -1.62 11.51 -9.85
C ILE A 109 -3.11 11.62 -9.48
N SER A 110 -3.44 11.57 -8.19
CA SER A 110 -4.83 11.62 -7.72
C SER A 110 -5.41 13.02 -7.57
N GLY A 111 -4.58 14.02 -7.32
CA GLY A 111 -5.01 15.40 -7.14
C GLY A 111 -5.65 16.01 -8.39
N GLU A 112 -5.20 15.63 -9.59
CA GLU A 112 -5.73 16.21 -10.84
C GLU A 112 -7.21 15.85 -11.09
N GLU A 113 -7.65 14.66 -10.65
CA GLU A 113 -9.01 14.15 -10.87
C GLU A 113 -10.00 14.69 -9.84
N GLU A 114 -9.59 14.81 -8.57
CA GLU A 114 -10.47 15.31 -7.51
C GLU A 114 -10.69 16.84 -7.57
N LEU A 115 -9.79 17.60 -8.18
CA LEU A 115 -9.89 19.06 -8.24
C LEU A 115 -10.90 19.55 -9.28
N GLN A 116 -11.17 18.80 -10.37
CA GLN A 116 -12.20 19.21 -11.35
C GLN A 116 -13.62 18.84 -10.94
N GLU A 117 -13.82 17.81 -10.11
CA GLU A 117 -15.17 17.36 -9.71
C GLU A 117 -15.71 18.08 -8.45
N LYS A 118 -14.87 18.80 -7.69
CA LYS A 118 -15.25 19.40 -6.40
C LYS A 118 -15.53 20.90 -6.46
N LYS A 119 -16.54 21.32 -7.24
CA LYS A 119 -17.32 22.54 -6.91
C LYS A 119 -18.41 22.23 -5.87
N SER A 120 -18.02 21.62 -4.76
CA SER A 120 -18.71 21.67 -3.46
C SER A 120 -17.87 20.94 -2.39
N PRO A 121 -17.18 21.65 -1.48
CA PRO A 121 -16.51 21.00 -0.37
C PRO A 121 -17.52 20.83 0.76
N LYS A 122 -18.35 19.80 0.69
CA LYS A 122 -19.17 19.38 1.84
C LYS A 122 -19.27 17.86 1.95
N TYR A 123 -18.12 17.21 1.84
CA TYR A 123 -17.97 15.81 2.25
C TYR A 123 -16.88 15.75 3.32
N PRO A 124 -17.25 15.55 4.60
CA PRO A 124 -16.29 15.37 5.69
C PRO A 124 -15.69 13.95 5.56
N CYS A 125 -14.69 13.78 4.69
CA CYS A 125 -14.10 12.46 4.40
C CYS A 125 -13.18 11.94 5.54
N PHE A 126 -13.18 12.56 6.72
CA PHE A 126 -12.36 12.14 7.87
C PHE A 126 -13.09 12.27 9.21
N GLN A 127 -14.30 11.75 9.30
CA GLN A 127 -15.00 11.54 10.60
C GLN A 127 -15.29 10.06 10.90
N LEU A 128 -14.57 9.13 10.26
CA LEU A 128 -14.70 7.68 10.52
C LEU A 128 -13.41 6.98 10.97
N TRP A 129 -12.29 7.70 11.15
CA TRP A 129 -11.12 7.16 11.88
C TRP A 129 -11.10 7.58 13.36
N THR A 130 -11.75 8.69 13.66
CA THR A 130 -12.19 9.12 14.98
C THR A 130 -13.70 8.90 15.08
N PHE A 131 -14.14 7.64 15.01
CA PHE A 131 -15.21 7.28 15.93
C PHE A 131 -14.50 7.19 17.27
N PRO A 132 -14.55 8.23 18.13
CA PRO A 132 -14.06 8.04 19.47
C PRO A 132 -14.95 6.94 20.03
N VAL A 133 -14.35 5.80 20.40
CA VAL A 133 -15.03 4.85 21.28
C VAL A 133 -15.07 5.57 22.63
N ILE A 134 -16.01 6.51 22.72
CA ILE A 134 -16.41 7.21 23.94
C ILE A 134 -17.10 6.14 24.76
N VAL A 135 -16.30 5.52 25.61
CA VAL A 135 -16.74 5.38 26.98
C VAL A 135 -16.07 6.51 27.75
N ASP A 136 -16.86 7.45 28.24
CA ASP A 136 -16.44 8.50 29.18
C ASP A 136 -15.79 7.84 30.41
N GLY A 137 -14.47 7.67 30.38
CA GLY A 137 -13.73 6.93 31.40
C GLY A 137 -12.26 7.35 31.51
N PRO A 138 -11.60 7.06 32.64
CA PRO A 138 -10.31 7.62 33.07
C PRO A 138 -9.11 7.31 32.15
N PHE A 139 -9.31 6.50 31.11
CA PHE A 139 -8.27 6.05 30.17
C PHE A 139 -8.15 6.90 28.91
N GLY A 140 -8.89 8.02 28.81
CA GLY A 140 -8.64 9.07 27.81
C GLY A 140 -8.70 8.60 26.36
N VAL A 141 -9.85 8.75 25.70
CA VAL A 141 -10.08 8.64 24.24
C VAL A 141 -9.06 7.76 23.50
N VAL A 142 -8.97 6.48 23.85
CA VAL A 142 -8.20 5.52 23.05
C VAL A 142 -8.99 5.31 21.77
N SER A 143 -8.43 5.73 20.65
CA SER A 143 -9.03 5.50 19.33
C SER A 143 -9.15 3.99 19.09
N ALA A 144 -10.20 3.54 18.41
CA ALA A 144 -10.34 2.14 18.00
C ALA A 144 -9.09 1.64 17.24
N ALA A 145 -8.42 2.56 16.53
CA ALA A 145 -7.16 2.33 15.83
C ALA A 145 -5.98 2.03 16.76
N GLU A 146 -5.94 2.65 17.94
CA GLU A 146 -4.90 2.40 18.94
C GLU A 146 -5.13 1.06 19.62
N LEU A 147 -6.39 0.72 19.93
CA LEU A 147 -6.74 -0.58 20.51
C LEU A 147 -6.37 -1.74 19.56
N ILE A 148 -6.70 -1.63 18.27
CA ILE A 148 -6.32 -2.65 17.29
C ILE A 148 -4.80 -2.75 17.12
N GLY A 149 -4.09 -1.60 17.17
CA GLY A 149 -2.63 -1.57 17.15
C GLY A 149 -2.00 -2.31 18.35
N ILE A 150 -2.48 -2.02 19.56
CA ILE A 150 -2.02 -2.68 20.79
C ILE A 150 -2.31 -4.19 20.76
N LEU A 151 -3.48 -4.59 20.25
CA LEU A 151 -3.86 -6.00 20.12
C LEU A 151 -2.92 -6.73 19.16
N PHE A 152 -2.70 -6.19 17.96
CA PHE A 152 -1.77 -6.79 16.99
C PHE A 152 -0.34 -6.86 17.53
N PHE A 153 0.11 -5.80 18.21
CA PHE A 153 1.43 -5.76 18.84
C PHE A 153 1.58 -6.85 19.91
N SER A 154 0.55 -7.04 20.74
CA SER A 154 0.54 -8.06 21.80
C SER A 154 0.57 -9.48 21.21
N VAL A 155 -0.24 -9.75 20.19
CA VAL A 155 -0.23 -11.03 19.45
C VAL A 155 1.14 -11.29 18.83
N TYR A 156 1.77 -10.27 18.25
CA TYR A 156 3.12 -10.37 17.69
C TYR A 156 4.16 -10.70 18.75
N ILE A 157 4.13 -10.06 19.94
CA ILE A 157 5.06 -10.37 21.03
C ILE A 157 4.90 -11.83 21.46
N ILE A 158 3.67 -12.30 21.67
CA ILE A 158 3.40 -13.68 22.08
C ILE A 158 3.95 -14.65 21.02
N TRP A 159 3.68 -14.39 19.74
CA TRP A 159 4.23 -15.16 18.62
C TRP A 159 5.75 -15.20 18.64
N ALA A 160 6.42 -14.05 18.75
CA ALA A 160 7.87 -13.95 18.76
C ALA A 160 8.48 -14.73 19.93
N VAL A 161 7.93 -14.58 21.15
CA VAL A 161 8.35 -15.32 22.33
C VAL A 161 8.16 -16.82 22.13
N SER A 162 7.01 -17.25 21.60
CA SER A 162 6.77 -18.67 21.29
C SER A 162 7.75 -19.21 20.25
N ALA A 163 8.02 -18.48 19.17
CA ALA A 163 8.97 -18.89 18.14
C ALA A 163 10.39 -19.05 18.70
N TYR A 164 10.87 -18.07 19.47
CA TYR A 164 12.17 -18.16 20.13
C TYR A 164 12.23 -19.25 21.19
N ALA A 165 11.15 -19.45 21.97
CA ALA A 165 11.08 -20.53 22.94
C ALA A 165 11.19 -21.92 22.27
N VAL A 166 10.45 -22.14 21.19
CA VAL A 166 10.51 -23.38 20.41
C VAL A 166 11.91 -23.63 19.83
N GLN A 167 12.57 -22.60 19.30
CA GLN A 167 13.94 -22.72 18.79
C GLN A 167 14.95 -23.04 19.89
N ASN A 168 14.88 -22.36 21.04
CA ASN A 168 15.79 -22.65 22.13
C ASN A 168 15.59 -24.08 22.67
N LEU A 169 14.34 -24.54 22.77
CA LEU A 169 14.03 -25.91 23.17
C LEU A 169 14.51 -26.95 22.15
N SER A 170 14.42 -26.66 20.85
CA SER A 170 14.92 -27.57 19.81
C SER A 170 16.44 -27.70 19.85
N ILE A 171 17.15 -26.60 20.09
CA ILE A 171 18.61 -26.58 20.27
C ILE A 171 19.01 -27.40 21.50
N LEU A 172 18.33 -27.21 22.64
CA LEU A 172 18.61 -27.95 23.87
C LEU A 172 18.36 -29.46 23.70
N SER A 173 17.25 -29.83 23.08
CA SER A 173 16.93 -31.23 22.78
C SER A 173 18.00 -31.88 21.89
N LYS A 174 18.44 -31.16 20.85
CA LYS A 174 19.50 -31.64 19.93
C LYS A 174 20.83 -31.82 20.65
N LEU A 175 21.21 -30.88 21.52
CA LEU A 175 22.41 -31.00 22.36
C LEU A 175 22.34 -32.22 23.28
N GLN A 176 21.21 -32.45 23.96
CA GLN A 176 21.04 -33.62 24.82
C GLN A 176 21.11 -34.94 24.05
N LEU A 177 20.57 -35.00 22.82
CA LEU A 177 20.70 -36.15 21.94
C LEU A 177 22.16 -36.43 21.58
N THR A 178 22.92 -35.40 21.17
CA THR A 178 24.34 -35.55 20.82
C THR A 178 25.19 -36.04 22.00
N PHE A 179 24.99 -35.49 23.20
CA PHE A 179 25.70 -35.99 24.41
C PHE A 179 25.35 -37.44 24.74
N LYS A 180 24.09 -37.83 24.51
CA LYS A 180 23.64 -39.20 24.76
C LYS A 180 24.27 -40.18 23.76
N GLU A 181 24.38 -39.81 22.48
CA GLU A 181 25.04 -40.62 21.45
C GLU A 181 26.53 -40.84 21.75
N GLU A 182 27.27 -39.79 22.12
CA GLU A 182 28.70 -39.93 22.48
C GLU A 182 28.91 -40.86 23.70
N SER A 183 28.00 -40.84 24.67
CA SER A 183 28.06 -41.72 25.85
C SER A 183 27.81 -43.20 25.54
N TYR A 184 27.14 -43.55 24.43
CA TYR A 184 26.92 -44.96 24.05
C TYR A 184 28.04 -45.53 23.15
N LEU A 185 28.91 -44.66 22.61
CA LEU A 185 30.00 -45.04 21.71
C LEU A 185 31.38 -45.14 22.41
N MET A 186 31.48 -44.72 23.67
CA MET A 186 32.61 -45.00 24.57
C MET A 186 32.31 -46.21 25.47
#